data_AF-W4QRF5-F1
#
_entry.id   AF-W4QRF5-F1
#
_cell.length_a   1.000
_cell.length_b   1.000
_cell.length_c   1.000
_cell.angle_alpha   90.00
_cell.angle_beta   90.00
_cell.angle_gamma   90.00
#
_symmetry.space_group_name_H-M   'P 1'
#
loop_
_entity.id
_entity.type
_entity.pdbx_description
1 polymer ?
#
loop_
_entity_poly.entity_id
_entity_poly.type
_entity_poly.pdbx_seq_one_letter_code
_entity_poly.pdbx_strand_id
1 'polypeptide(L)'
;MQSDQPGFVYYNGKRKTEDVSKALGDLMNQPADKLNIILHFYGKQSNQRFLQLLEPSRDYFVRYKQFEEYSNETNLLIEKTLIDQEIKKVREQIDEALDQNDKQLFNRLVERLQQLKELEKK
;
A
#
# COMPACT_ATOMS: atom_id res chain seq x y z
N MET A 1 -4.68 -16.30 -6.13
CA MET A 1 -4.94 -14.91 -6.56
C MET A 1 -3.83 -14.52 -7.51
N GLN A 2 -4.15 -14.41 -8.80
CA GLN A 2 -3.20 -13.97 -9.83
C GLN A 2 -3.21 -12.44 -9.78
N SER A 3 -2.04 -11.83 -9.59
CA SER A 3 -1.93 -10.36 -9.52
C SER A 3 -2.22 -9.77 -10.90
N ASP A 4 -3.08 -8.74 -10.97
CA ASP A 4 -3.40 -8.01 -12.20
C ASP A 4 -2.25 -7.12 -12.72
N GLN A 5 -1.08 -7.14 -12.05
CA GLN A 5 0.09 -6.36 -12.42
C GLN A 5 1.03 -7.15 -13.34
N PRO A 6 1.64 -6.50 -14.36
CA PRO A 6 2.59 -7.16 -15.23
C PRO A 6 3.83 -7.59 -14.44
N GLY A 7 4.18 -8.87 -14.54
CA GLY A 7 5.34 -9.43 -13.84
C GLY A 7 6.70 -8.93 -14.35
N PHE A 8 6.72 -8.27 -15.52
CA PHE A 8 7.92 -7.71 -16.12
C PHE A 8 7.56 -6.47 -16.94
N VAL A 9 8.36 -5.41 -16.80
CA VAL A 9 8.25 -4.20 -17.63
C VAL A 9 9.66 -3.68 -17.91
N TYR A 10 9.94 -3.38 -19.18
CA TYR A 10 11.19 -2.80 -19.65
C TYR A 10 10.96 -1.45 -20.30
N TYR A 11 11.84 -0.49 -20.00
CA TYR A 11 11.81 0.86 -20.52
C TYR A 11 13.13 1.17 -21.24
N ASN A 12 13.05 1.61 -22.49
CA ASN A 12 14.18 2.12 -23.27
C ASN A 12 13.79 3.45 -23.93
N GLY A 13 14.27 4.57 -23.37
CA GLY A 13 13.86 5.91 -23.78
C GLY A 13 12.36 6.11 -23.68
N LYS A 14 11.68 6.29 -24.83
CA LYS A 14 10.20 6.44 -24.90
C LYS A 14 9.47 5.12 -25.13
N ARG A 15 10.18 4.00 -25.26
CA ARG A 15 9.59 2.67 -25.50
C ARG A 15 9.36 1.96 -24.17
N LYS A 16 8.17 1.39 -24.02
CA LYS A 16 7.79 0.48 -22.94
C LYS A 16 7.41 -0.87 -23.56
N THR A 17 7.90 -1.97 -22.99
CA THR A 17 7.50 -3.31 -23.42
C THR A 17 7.42 -4.27 -22.23
N GLU A 18 6.52 -5.24 -22.33
CA GLU A 18 6.38 -6.36 -21.39
C GLU A 18 6.91 -7.67 -22.04
N ASP A 19 7.36 -7.61 -23.29
CA ASP A 19 7.95 -8.73 -24.02
C ASP A 19 9.43 -8.89 -23.66
N VAL A 20 9.73 -9.96 -22.94
CA VAL A 20 11.08 -10.28 -22.45
C VAL A 20 12.07 -10.47 -23.60
N SER A 21 11.64 -11.05 -24.73
CA SER A 21 12.56 -11.35 -25.85
C SER A 21 13.05 -10.07 -26.51
N LYS A 22 12.14 -9.09 -26.67
CA LYS A 22 12.49 -7.76 -27.20
C LYS A 22 13.40 -7.00 -26.25
N ALA A 23 13.07 -7.00 -24.96
CA ALA A 23 13.90 -6.36 -23.95
C ALA A 23 15.32 -6.96 -23.90
N LEU A 24 15.42 -8.28 -23.98
CA LEU A 24 16.72 -8.97 -23.98
C LEU A 24 17.52 -8.63 -25.24
N GLY A 25 16.88 -8.58 -26.41
CA GLY A 25 17.53 -8.17 -27.66
C GLY A 25 18.09 -6.75 -27.57
N ASP A 26 17.32 -5.81 -27.02
CA ASP A 26 17.76 -4.43 -26.81
C ASP A 26 18.97 -4.36 -25.87
N LEU A 27 18.93 -5.09 -24.75
CA LEU A 27 20.04 -5.14 -23.78
C LEU A 27 21.31 -5.75 -24.37
N MET A 28 21.19 -6.78 -25.20
CA MET A 28 22.32 -7.41 -25.88
C MET A 28 22.95 -6.49 -26.93
N ASN A 29 22.15 -5.64 -27.58
CA ASN A 29 22.64 -4.68 -28.57
C ASN A 29 23.37 -3.49 -27.92
N GLN A 30 23.06 -3.18 -26.65
CA GLN A 30 23.59 -2.02 -25.93
C GLN A 30 24.21 -2.43 -24.58
N PRO A 31 25.24 -3.30 -24.56
CA PRO A 31 25.74 -3.90 -23.32
C PRO A 31 26.51 -2.91 -22.42
N ALA A 32 26.91 -1.76 -22.95
CA ALA A 32 27.63 -0.72 -22.20
C ALA A 32 26.69 0.28 -21.50
N ASP A 33 25.39 0.26 -21.82
CA ASP A 33 24.45 1.24 -21.27
C ASP A 33 24.13 0.95 -19.81
N LYS A 34 23.95 2.02 -19.01
CA LYS A 34 23.58 1.87 -17.61
C LYS A 34 22.17 1.30 -17.51
N LEU A 35 22.07 0.11 -16.89
CA LEU A 35 20.80 -0.54 -16.58
C LEU A 35 20.37 -0.25 -15.14
N ASN A 36 19.13 0.21 -14.95
CA ASN A 36 18.52 0.32 -13.63
C ASN A 36 17.49 -0.79 -13.46
N ILE A 37 17.59 -1.56 -12.38
CA ILE A 37 16.70 -2.71 -12.10
C ILE A 37 15.89 -2.42 -10.84
N ILE A 38 14.58 -2.62 -10.93
CA ILE A 38 13.67 -2.56 -9.78
C ILE A 38 13.11 -3.97 -9.56
N LEU A 39 13.20 -4.46 -8.33
CA LEU A 39 12.70 -5.78 -7.95
C LEU A 39 11.55 -5.64 -6.95
N HIS A 40 10.43 -6.29 -7.26
CA HIS A 40 9.25 -6.37 -6.40
C HIS A 40 9.14 -7.78 -5.83
N PHE A 41 9.35 -7.93 -4.52
CA PHE A 41 9.17 -9.21 -3.82
C PHE A 41 8.80 -8.97 -2.35
N TYR A 42 8.15 -9.97 -1.75
CA TYR A 42 7.74 -9.92 -0.35
C TYR A 42 8.95 -9.93 0.60
N GLY A 43 8.91 -9.12 1.66
CA GLY A 43 9.99 -9.07 2.65
C GLY A 43 11.24 -8.29 2.21
N LYS A 44 11.16 -7.49 1.13
CA LYS A 44 12.30 -6.71 0.60
C LYS A 44 13.01 -5.84 1.65
N GLN A 45 12.26 -5.25 2.59
CA GLN A 45 12.80 -4.38 3.64
C GLN A 45 13.52 -5.14 4.75
N SER A 46 13.22 -6.42 4.90
CA SER A 46 13.87 -7.29 5.90
C SER A 46 15.09 -8.03 5.32
N ASN A 47 15.27 -8.00 3.99
CA ASN A 47 16.36 -8.69 3.32
C ASN A 47 17.62 -7.83 3.27
N GLN A 48 18.54 -8.08 4.21
CA GLN A 48 19.79 -7.33 4.34
C GLN A 48 20.68 -7.39 3.08
N ARG A 49 20.71 -8.52 2.37
CA ARG A 49 21.49 -8.66 1.13
C ARG A 49 20.95 -7.77 0.02
N PHE A 50 19.62 -7.69 -0.09
CA PHE A 50 18.98 -6.79 -1.06
C PHE A 50 19.26 -5.32 -0.72
N LEU A 51 19.16 -4.94 0.56
CA LEU A 51 19.42 -3.55 0.99
C LEU A 51 20.85 -3.10 0.69
N GLN A 52 21.84 -3.98 0.80
CA GLN A 52 23.24 -3.68 0.46
C GLN A 52 23.48 -3.41 -1.03
N LEU A 53 22.61 -3.90 -1.92
CA LEU A 53 22.72 -3.70 -3.37
C LEU A 53 22.04 -2.41 -3.84
N LEU A 54 21.33 -1.71 -2.96
CA LEU A 54 20.65 -0.48 -3.34
C LEU A 54 21.66 0.64 -3.55
N GLU A 55 21.72 1.19 -4.76
CA GLU A 55 22.48 2.40 -5.03
C GLU A 55 21.91 3.57 -4.20
N PRO A 56 22.75 4.36 -3.49
CA PRO A 56 22.31 5.55 -2.79
C PRO A 56 21.71 6.51 -3.81
N SER A 57 20.42 6.80 -3.64
CA SER A 57 19.64 7.60 -4.59
C SER A 57 20.18 9.02 -4.66
N ARG A 58 20.90 9.35 -5.75
CA ARG A 58 21.27 10.74 -6.07
C ARG A 58 20.08 11.57 -6.58
N ASP A 59 18.97 10.93 -6.97
CA ASP A 59 17.76 11.62 -7.43
C ASP A 59 16.60 11.43 -6.44
N TYR A 60 16.55 12.33 -5.45
CA TYR A 60 15.49 12.42 -4.44
C TYR A 60 14.10 12.71 -5.02
N PHE A 61 14.00 13.18 -6.27
CA PHE A 61 12.76 13.77 -6.78
C PHE A 61 11.70 12.76 -7.25
N VAL A 62 12.11 11.58 -7.73
CA VAL A 62 11.17 10.55 -8.23
C VAL A 62 10.73 9.59 -7.13
N ARG A 63 11.62 9.26 -6.18
CA ARG A 63 11.25 8.46 -5.00
C ARG A 63 10.25 9.18 -4.12
N TYR A 64 10.34 10.50 -3.97
CA TYR A 64 9.42 11.23 -3.09
C TYR A 64 7.96 11.08 -3.54
N LYS A 65 7.67 11.23 -4.85
CA LYS A 65 6.30 11.07 -5.37
C LYS A 65 5.75 9.65 -5.24
N GLN A 66 6.53 8.63 -5.61
CA GLN A 66 6.09 7.24 -5.48
C GLN A 66 5.93 6.83 -4.00
N PHE A 67 6.83 7.28 -3.12
CA PHE A 67 6.75 6.96 -1.70
C PHE A 67 5.62 7.73 -1.01
N GLU A 68 5.32 8.97 -1.41
CA GLU A 68 4.12 9.70 -0.95
C GLU A 68 2.84 9.02 -1.44
N GLU A 69 2.76 8.60 -2.71
CA GLU A 69 1.58 7.89 -3.22
C GLU A 69 1.35 6.57 -2.45
N TYR A 70 2.38 5.73 -2.30
CA TYR A 70 2.26 4.51 -1.50
C TYR A 70 2.03 4.77 -0.01
N SER A 71 2.62 5.83 0.56
CA SER A 71 2.37 6.21 1.95
C SER A 71 0.94 6.67 2.14
N ASN A 72 0.38 7.42 1.20
CA ASN A 72 -1.00 7.90 1.27
C ASN A 72 -1.97 6.73 1.13
N GLU A 73 -1.76 5.82 0.18
CA GLU A 73 -2.57 4.60 0.05
C GLU A 73 -2.50 3.72 1.31
N THR A 74 -1.31 3.56 1.88
CA THR A 74 -1.12 2.78 3.11
C THR A 74 -1.77 3.46 4.31
N ASN A 75 -1.65 4.78 4.44
CA ASN A 75 -2.27 5.56 5.52
C ASN A 75 -3.79 5.50 5.43
N LEU A 76 -4.37 5.66 4.24
CA LEU A 76 -5.82 5.52 4.01
C LEU A 76 -6.31 4.11 4.37
N LEU A 77 -5.54 3.06 4.03
CA LEU A 77 -5.88 1.70 4.40
C LEU A 77 -5.81 1.48 5.92
N ILE A 78 -4.79 2.03 6.59
CA ILE A 78 -4.65 1.96 8.05
C ILE A 78 -5.80 2.71 8.73
N GLU A 79 -6.11 3.93 8.30
CA GLU A 79 -7.22 4.74 8.84
C GLU A 79 -8.54 4.01 8.69
N LYS A 80 -8.83 3.46 7.51
CA LYS A 80 -10.04 2.67 7.28
C LYS A 80 -10.09 1.45 8.19
N THR A 81 -8.99 0.73 8.32
CA THR A 81 -8.90 -0.46 9.20
C THR A 81 -9.13 -0.10 10.66
N LEU A 82 -8.60 1.04 11.13
CA LEU A 82 -8.80 1.52 12.51
C LEU A 82 -10.27 1.92 12.75
N ILE A 83 -10.89 2.62 11.80
CA ILE A 83 -12.31 2.99 11.88
C ILE A 83 -13.19 1.73 11.93
N ASP A 84 -12.93 0.74 11.07
CA ASP A 84 -13.67 -0.53 11.02
C ASP A 84 -13.55 -1.30 12.35
N GLN A 85 -12.34 -1.34 12.92
CA GLN A 85 -12.11 -1.96 14.24
C GLN A 85 -12.86 -1.23 15.35
N GLU A 86 -12.86 0.11 15.34
CA GLU A 86 -13.57 0.91 16.35
C GLU A 86 -15.08 0.73 16.23
N ILE A 87 -15.62 0.71 15.01
CA ILE A 87 -17.04 0.42 14.73
C ILE A 87 -17.42 -0.96 15.27
N LYS A 88 -16.58 -1.97 15.03
CA LYS A 88 -16.82 -3.33 15.54
C LYS A 88 -16.87 -3.35 17.06
N LYS A 89 -15.90 -2.72 17.72
CA LYS A 89 -15.82 -2.63 19.18
C LYS A 89 -17.02 -1.90 19.79
N VAL A 90 -17.43 -0.78 19.19
CA VAL A 90 -18.60 -0.03 19.66
C VAL A 90 -19.89 -0.84 19.51
N ARG A 91 -20.03 -1.64 18.44
CA ARG A 91 -21.18 -2.56 18.30
C ARG A 91 -21.20 -3.62 19.39
N GLU A 92 -20.07 -4.24 19.67
CA GLU A 92 -19.94 -5.22 20.77
C GLU A 92 -20.33 -4.58 22.12
N GLN A 93 -19.90 -3.36 22.38
CA GLN A 93 -20.27 -2.63 23.60
C GLN A 93 -21.75 -2.22 23.65
N ILE A 94 -22.37 -1.97 22.50
CA ILE A 94 -23.82 -1.71 22.41
C ILE A 94 -24.60 -2.97 22.79
N ASP A 95 -24.19 -4.13 22.27
CA ASP A 95 -24.82 -5.41 22.58
C ASP A 95 -24.68 -5.72 24.09
N GLU A 96 -23.50 -5.50 24.68
CA GLU A 96 -23.28 -5.63 26.12
C GLU A 96 -24.13 -4.65 26.95
N ALA A 97 -24.29 -3.40 26.50
CA ALA A 97 -25.13 -2.41 27.17
C ALA A 97 -26.62 -2.78 27.11
N LEU A 98 -27.07 -3.42 26.02
CA LEU A 98 -28.42 -3.96 25.90
C LEU A 98 -28.64 -5.14 26.85
N ASP A 99 -27.68 -6.05 26.94
CA ASP A 99 -27.72 -7.19 27.87
C ASP A 99 -27.78 -6.73 29.33
N GLN A 100 -27.07 -5.64 29.66
CA GLN A 100 -27.06 -5.03 31.00
C GLN A 100 -28.22 -4.05 31.23
N ASN A 101 -29.05 -3.79 30.22
CA ASN A 101 -30.17 -2.84 30.25
C ASN A 101 -29.74 -1.39 30.60
N ASP A 102 -28.50 -1.02 30.28
CA ASP A 102 -27.94 0.31 30.53
C ASP A 102 -28.26 1.27 29.38
N LYS A 103 -29.40 1.94 29.50
CA LYS A 103 -29.88 2.94 28.52
C LYS A 103 -28.94 4.15 28.37
N GLN A 104 -28.22 4.55 29.42
CA GLN A 104 -27.34 5.72 29.35
C GLN A 104 -26.07 5.40 28.59
N LEU A 105 -25.52 4.20 28.77
CA LEU A 105 -24.37 3.71 28.02
C LEU A 105 -24.75 3.44 26.56
N PHE A 106 -25.90 2.82 26.31
CA PHE A 106 -26.42 2.58 24.96
C PHE A 106 -26.52 3.86 24.13
N ASN A 107 -27.19 4.90 24.64
CA ASN A 107 -27.37 6.16 23.90
C ASN A 107 -26.03 6.81 23.53
N ARG A 108 -25.05 6.81 24.46
CA ARG A 108 -23.71 7.35 24.20
C ARG A 108 -22.95 6.55 23.14
N LEU A 109 -23.06 5.23 23.17
CA LEU A 109 -22.40 4.36 22.19
C LEU A 109 -23.04 4.46 20.80
N VAL A 110 -24.35 4.65 20.72
CA VAL A 110 -25.06 4.88 19.44
C VAL A 110 -24.64 6.22 18.82
N GLU A 111 -24.54 7.29 19.61
CA GLU A 111 -24.02 8.58 19.13
C GLU A 111 -22.57 8.44 18.61
N ARG A 112 -21.72 7.71 19.35
CA ARG A 112 -20.34 7.43 18.92
C ARG A 112 -20.29 6.62 17.63
N LEU A 113 -21.14 5.60 17.49
CA LEU A 113 -21.25 4.78 16.29
C LEU A 113 -21.67 5.63 15.07
N GLN A 114 -22.57 6.59 15.27
CA GLN A 114 -23.03 7.48 14.21
C GLN A 114 -21.91 8.41 13.73
N GLN A 115 -21.13 8.97 14.65
CA GLN A 115 -19.94 9.76 14.31
C GLN A 115 -18.90 8.94 13.53
N LEU A 116 -18.64 7.70 13.95
CA LEU A 116 -17.67 6.83 13.26
C LEU A 116 -18.15 6.44 11.84
N LYS A 117 -19.45 6.22 11.65
CA LYS A 117 -20.04 5.98 10.31
C LYS A 117 -20.01 7.21 9.39
N GLU A 118 -20.04 8.42 9.95
CA GLU A 118 -19.85 9.64 9.15
C GLU A 118 -18.39 9.81 8.71
N LEU A 119 -17.43 9.39 9.54
CA LEU A 119 -16.01 9.36 9.21
C LEU A 119 -15.68 8.28 8.18
N GLU A 120 -16.33 7.12 8.22
CA GLU A 120 -16.18 6.03 7.23
C GLU A 120 -16.64 6.43 5.81
N LYS A 121 -17.56 7.40 5.70
CA LYS A 121 -18.12 7.87 4.41
C LYS A 121 -17.30 8.98 3.73
N LYS A 122 -16.33 9.57 4.45
CA LYS A 122 -15.44 10.60 3.92
C LYS A 122 -14.22 9.96 3.26
#